data_AF-A0A528BCT5-F1
#
_entry.id   AF-A0A528BCT5-F1
#
_cell.length_a   1.000
_cell.length_b   1.000
_cell.length_c   1.000
_cell.angle_alpha   90.00
_cell.angle_beta   90.00
_cell.angle_gamma   90.00
#
_symmetry.space_group_name_H-M   'P 1'
#
loop_
_entity.id
_entity.type
_entity.pdbx_description
1 polymer ?
#
loop_
_entity_poly.entity_id
_entity_poly.type
_entity_poly.pdbx_seq_one_letter_code
_entity_poly.pdbx_strand_id
1 'polypeptide(L)' 'MILEKLRACWAFSPTVDRNVALVEGFLKGKSFADLAQEHSLSKSRVRQIIEKADRLVGGGILTKAE' A
#
# COMPACT_ATOMS: atom_id res chain seq x y z
N MET A 1 12.05 3.92 6.31
CA MET A 1 12.57 3.98 4.92
C MET A 1 11.50 3.87 3.83
N ILE A 2 10.84 2.72 3.59
CA ILE A 2 9.85 2.59 2.48
C ILE A 2 8.59 3.44 2.70
N LEU A 3 8.01 3.43 3.91
CA LEU A 3 6.78 4.17 4.20
C LEU A 3 6.99 5.68 4.16
N GLU A 4 8.15 6.17 4.62
CA GLU A 4 8.50 7.59 4.56
C GLU A 4 8.66 8.06 3.10
N LYS A 5 9.33 7.25 2.26
CA LYS A 5 9.45 7.52 0.82
C LYS A 5 8.08 7.55 0.15
N LEU A 6 7.19 6.61 0.47
CA LEU A 6 5.81 6.60 -0.04
C LEU A 6 5.03 7.82 0.40
N ARG A 7 5.15 8.21 1.68
CA ARG A 7 4.48 9.40 2.21
C ARG A 7 4.93 10.66 1.48
N ALA A 8 6.22 10.79 1.18
CA ALA A 8 6.75 11.87 0.36
C ALA A 8 6.20 11.82 -1.08
N CYS A 9 6.18 10.64 -1.72
CA CYS A 9 5.63 10.47 -3.07
C CYS A 9 4.12 10.77 -3.18
N TRP A 10 3.39 10.67 -2.06
CA TRP A 10 1.95 10.90 -1.99
C TRP A 10 1.55 12.14 -1.20
N ALA A 11 2.49 13.03 -0.85
CA ALA A 11 2.24 14.14 0.08
C ALA A 11 1.04 15.02 -0.30
N PHE A 12 0.70 15.11 -1.59
CA PHE A 12 -0.43 15.90 -2.11
C PHE A 12 -1.72 15.08 -2.34
N SER A 13 -1.73 13.79 -2.03
CA SER A 13 -2.92 12.95 -2.17
C SER A 13 -3.78 13.03 -0.91
N PRO A 14 -5.10 13.30 -1.02
CA PRO A 14 -6.01 13.24 0.14
C PRO A 14 -6.15 11.82 0.71
N THR A 15 -5.61 10.82 0.01
CA THR A 15 -5.64 9.41 0.42
C THR A 15 -4.31 8.91 0.98
N VAL A 16 -3.35 9.80 1.23
CA VAL A 16 -1.98 9.44 1.64
C VAL A 16 -1.97 8.54 2.87
N ASP A 17 -2.66 8.91 3.95
CA ASP A 17 -2.66 8.13 5.20
C ASP A 17 -3.26 6.73 5.00
N ARG A 18 -4.39 6.63 4.28
CA ARG A 18 -5.00 5.34 3.96
C ARG A 18 -4.08 4.47 3.11
N ASN A 19 -3.45 5.04 2.08
CA ASN A 19 -2.59 4.27 1.19
C ASN A 19 -1.32 3.80 1.91
N VAL A 20 -0.74 4.63 2.79
CA VAL A 20 0.38 4.23 3.66
C VAL A 20 -0.04 3.11 4.60
N ALA A 21 -1.23 3.21 5.23
CA ALA A 21 -1.76 2.16 6.10
C ALA A 21 -1.97 0.82 5.35
N LEU A 22 -2.50 0.86 4.12
CA LEU A 22 -2.66 -0.33 3.28
C LEU A 22 -1.32 -1.01 2.97
N VAL A 23 -0.30 -0.22 2.62
CA VAL A 23 1.04 -0.75 2.35
C VAL A 23 1.70 -1.28 3.61
N GLU A 24 1.58 -0.57 4.73
CA GLU A 24 2.12 -1.03 6.01
C GLU A 24 1.47 -2.37 6.43
N GLY A 25 0.14 -2.47 6.35
CA GLY A 25 -0.57 -3.70 6.66
C GLY A 25 -0.16 -4.87 5.75
N PHE A 26 0.02 -4.61 4.46
CA PHE A 26 0.53 -5.61 3.51
C PHE A 26 1.94 -6.08 3.86
N LEU A 27 2.85 -5.16 4.19
CA LEU A 27 4.22 -5.49 4.62
C LEU A 27 4.27 -6.25 5.96
N LYS A 28 3.22 -6.13 6.78
CA LYS A 28 3.02 -6.92 8.00
C LYS A 28 2.35 -8.28 7.75
N GLY A 29 2.12 -8.65 6.48
CA GLY A 29 1.57 -9.95 6.09
C GLY A 29 0.04 -10.01 5.98
N LYS A 30 -0.69 -8.88 6.08
CA LYS A 30 -2.15 -8.88 5.85
C LYS A 30 -2.44 -9.19 4.38
N SER A 31 -3.45 -10.02 4.14
CA SER A 31 -3.88 -10.33 2.78
C SER A 31 -4.61 -9.15 2.13
N PHE A 32 -4.72 -9.18 0.80
CA PHE A 32 -5.56 -8.21 0.08
C PHE A 32 -7.03 -8.24 0.54
N ALA A 33 -7.53 -9.37 1.04
CA ALA A 33 -8.90 -9.50 1.52
C ALA A 33 -9.09 -8.79 2.87
N ASP A 34 -8.16 -8.98 3.80
CA ASP A 34 -8.20 -8.34 5.12
C ASP A 34 -8.13 -6.81 4.98
N LEU A 35 -7.19 -6.34 4.16
CA LEU A 35 -7.00 -4.91 3.87
C LEU A 35 -8.21 -4.29 3.17
N ALA A 36 -8.86 -5.05 2.28
CA ALA A 36 -10.08 -4.61 1.60
C ALA A 36 -11.23 -4.44 2.59
N GLN A 37 -11.41 -5.39 3.51
CA GLN A 37 -12.44 -5.36 4.54
C GLN A 37 -12.20 -4.21 5.54
N GLU A 38 -10.97 -4.07 6.05
CA GLU A 38 -10.60 -3.08 7.07
C GLU A 38 -10.77 -1.63 6.59
N HIS A 39 -10.53 -1.38 5.30
CA HIS A 39 -10.59 -0.04 4.73
C HIS A 39 -11.83 0.21 3.86
N SER A 40 -12.81 -0.71 3.86
CA SER A 40 -14.03 -0.62 3.05
C SER A 40 -13.73 -0.37 1.56
N LEU A 41 -12.78 -1.12 1.01
CA LEU A 41 -12.34 -1.06 -0.39
C LEU A 41 -12.60 -2.39 -1.09
N SER A 42 -12.65 -2.35 -2.42
CA SER A 42 -12.59 -3.59 -3.19
C SER A 42 -11.17 -4.16 -3.20
N LYS A 43 -11.04 -5.50 -3.21
CA LYS A 43 -9.74 -6.19 -3.32
C LYS A 43 -8.91 -5.68 -4.50
N SER A 44 -9.54 -5.45 -5.64
CA SER A 44 -8.89 -4.89 -6.83
C SER A 44 -8.34 -3.49 -6.58
N ARG A 45 -9.06 -2.65 -5.84
CA ARG A 45 -8.57 -1.30 -5.50
C ARG A 45 -7.37 -1.35 -4.57
N VAL A 46 -7.39 -2.24 -3.57
CA VAL A 46 -6.23 -2.46 -2.68
C VAL A 46 -5.01 -2.92 -3.47
N ARG A 47 -5.19 -3.89 -4.39
CA ARG A 47 -4.10 -4.36 -5.27
C ARG A 47 -3.51 -3.22 -6.10
N GLN A 48 -4.32 -2.43 -6.78
CA GLN A 48 -3.85 -1.28 -7.57
C GLN A 48 -3.04 -0.27 -6.75
N ILE A 49 -3.45 -0.02 -5.49
CA ILE A 49 -2.74 0.90 -4.60
C ILE A 49 -1.36 0.33 -4.24
N ILE A 50 -1.29 -0.95 -3.89
CA ILE A 50 -0.03 -1.62 -3.53
C ILE A 50 0.91 -1.72 -4.74
N GLU A 51 0.41 -2.07 -5.93
CA GLU A 51 1.21 -2.08 -7.17
C GLU A 51 1.75 -0.69 -7.51
N LYS A 52 0.93 0.36 -7.35
CA LYS A 52 1.38 1.73 -7.53
C LYS A 52 2.45 2.12 -6.51
N ALA A 53 2.29 1.68 -5.26
CA ALA A 53 3.28 1.92 -4.20
C ALA A 53 4.62 1.27 -4.56
N ASP A 54 4.61 0.01 -5.00
CA ASP A 54 5.78 -0.75 -5.40
C ASP A 54 6.56 -0.02 -6.50
N ARG A 55 5.86 0.42 -7.55
CA ARG A 55 6.47 1.22 -8.63
C ARG A 55 7.09 2.53 -8.15
N LEU A 56 6.43 3.24 -7.22
CA LEU A 56 6.90 4.54 -6.72
C LEU A 56 8.17 4.44 -5.88
N VAL A 57 8.38 3.33 -5.17
CA VAL A 57 9.59 3.13 -4.37
C VAL A 57 10.73 2.48 -5.14
N GLY A 58 10.48 2.00 -6.37
CA GLY A 58 11.46 1.31 -7.22
C GLY A 58 11.45 -0.21 -7.05
N GLY A 59 10.32 -0.80 -6.64
CA GLY A 59 10.16 -2.22 -6.37
C GLY A 59 10.43 -2.62 -4.92
N GLY A 60 10.23 -3.89 -4.59
CA GLY A 60 10.58 -4.47 -3.29
C GLY A 60 9.44 -4.59 -2.28
N ILE A 61 8.23 -4.12 -2.62
CA ILE A 61 7.02 -4.29 -1.79
C ILE A 61 6.35 -5.61 -2.16
N LEU A 62 6.15 -5.88 -3.45
CA LEU A 62 5.50 -7.10 -3.92
C LEU A 62 6.39 -8.34 -3.79
N THR A 63 7.71 -8.19 -3.90
CA THR A 63 8.67 -9.29 -3.77
C THR A 63 8.98 -9.68 -2.33
N LYS A 64 8.48 -8.92 -1.35
CA LYS A 64 8.59 -9.22 0.09
C LYS A 64 7.39 -9.99 0.64
N ALA A 65 6.35 -10.20 -0.17
CA ALA A 65 5.10 -10.78 0.26
C ALA A 65 4.96 -12.28 -0.06
N GLU A 66 6.08 -12.96 -0.31
CA GLU A 66 6.16 -14.44 -0.37
C GLU A 66 6.57 -15.01 0.99
#